data_AF-F5LIU9-F1
#
_entry.id   AF-F5LIU9-F1
#
_cell.length_a   1.000
_cell.length_b   1.000
_cell.length_c   1.000
_cell.angle_alpha   90.00
_cell.angle_beta   90.00
_cell.angle_gamma   90.00
#
_symmetry.space_group_name_H-M   'P 1'
#
loop_
_entity.id
_entity.type
_entity.pdbx_description
1 polymer ?
#
loop_
_entity_poly.entity_id
_entity_poly.type
_entity_poly.pdbx_seq_one_letter_code
_entity_poly.pdbx_strand_id
1 'polypeptide(L)'
;MKYIHANEIYVTEYIDKEKGLIRDNMHYMLIAKNEKGVNELNKLTSLSNNRNDGHYYFNPRLSLDEVMSTSDNIIMTTACLASPVWRALQKNNAAMLNKLLEFLTRNKHRVFLEIQYHLHPEQIKFNQWLYDFSKSTGIPLIAGTDTHSLNEDHAAARKIMMKAKGATYGDEDSFDLTFKSYEELVDKFEEQSAIPRHAYLEAIHNTNEMADMVEEFTLDSSPKYPKLYEDSEKVFKEKINEGIIARGTNKLPSEHKKRYYERVREEFDTYKKLGTIDYMLLQKNIIDYCYTKEIYPGYGRGSVNGSLIAYLLKITEMDSIKHKLNFSGF
;
A
#
# COMPACT_ATOMS: atom_id res chain seq x y z
N MET A 1 -17.42 9.09 2.27
CA MET A 1 -16.55 8.60 1.18
C MET A 1 -16.04 7.24 1.60
N LYS A 2 -16.33 6.21 0.80
CA LYS A 2 -15.87 4.83 1.04
C LYS A 2 -14.45 4.69 0.51
N TYR A 3 -13.54 4.11 1.29
CA TYR A 3 -12.19 3.81 0.82
C TYR A 3 -12.19 2.48 0.04
N ILE A 4 -11.60 2.48 -1.15
CA ILE A 4 -11.40 1.28 -1.97
C ILE A 4 -9.90 1.06 -2.11
N HIS A 5 -9.42 -0.09 -1.60
CA HIS A 5 -8.01 -0.45 -1.70
C HIS A 5 -7.77 -1.18 -3.04
N ALA A 6 -7.06 -0.54 -3.95
CA ALA A 6 -6.82 -1.04 -5.29
C ALA A 6 -5.37 -0.77 -5.73
N ASN A 7 -4.90 -1.52 -6.73
CA ASN A 7 -3.58 -1.35 -7.31
C ASN A 7 -3.63 -1.62 -8.82
N GLU A 8 -3.14 -0.66 -9.61
CA GLU A 8 -2.80 -0.89 -11.00
C GLU A 8 -1.44 -1.60 -11.05
N ILE A 9 -1.47 -2.90 -11.35
CA ILE A 9 -0.26 -3.71 -11.38
C ILE A 9 0.33 -3.76 -12.78
N TYR A 10 1.65 -3.77 -12.87
CA TYR A 10 2.32 -4.22 -14.09
C TYR A 10 2.23 -5.74 -14.20
N VAL A 11 1.92 -6.20 -15.39
CA VAL A 11 1.77 -7.60 -15.74
C VAL A 11 2.67 -7.93 -16.92
N THR A 12 3.21 -9.14 -16.91
CA THR A 12 3.99 -9.72 -17.99
C THR A 12 3.43 -11.09 -18.36
N GLU A 13 3.69 -11.55 -19.58
CA GLU A 13 3.21 -12.86 -20.00
C GLU A 13 3.77 -13.98 -19.12
N TYR A 14 5.05 -13.89 -18.75
CA TYR A 14 5.71 -14.83 -17.85
C TYR A 14 6.90 -14.21 -17.11
N ILE A 15 7.30 -14.88 -16.02
CA ILE A 15 8.55 -14.60 -15.31
C ILE A 15 9.39 -15.87 -15.37
N ASP A 16 10.47 -15.83 -16.15
CA ASP A 16 11.38 -16.94 -16.34
C ASP A 16 12.80 -16.39 -16.59
N LYS A 17 13.71 -16.57 -15.63
CA LYS A 17 15.08 -16.06 -15.72
C LYS A 17 15.92 -16.84 -16.72
N GLU A 18 15.60 -18.10 -16.98
CA GLU A 18 16.36 -18.96 -17.88
C GLU A 18 16.04 -18.63 -19.34
N LYS A 19 14.76 -18.31 -19.63
CA LYS A 19 14.32 -17.81 -20.95
C LYS A 19 14.62 -16.34 -21.18
N GLY A 20 14.96 -15.60 -20.13
CA GLY A 20 15.17 -14.16 -20.15
C GLY A 20 13.91 -13.37 -19.81
N LEU A 21 14.09 -12.21 -19.17
CA LEU A 21 12.99 -11.34 -18.77
C LEU A 21 12.53 -10.45 -19.94
N ILE A 22 11.22 -10.42 -20.16
CA ILE A 22 10.59 -9.60 -21.20
C ILE A 22 10.00 -8.30 -20.60
N ARG A 23 9.86 -7.29 -21.45
CA ARG A 23 9.33 -5.97 -21.07
C ARG A 23 8.02 -5.69 -21.80
N ASP A 24 6.95 -6.34 -21.35
CA ASP A 24 5.61 -6.15 -21.94
C ASP A 24 4.89 -4.93 -21.34
N ASN A 25 5.15 -4.66 -20.04
CA ASN A 25 4.53 -3.61 -19.23
C ASN A 25 3.01 -3.52 -19.42
N MET A 26 2.32 -4.66 -19.34
CA MET A 26 0.86 -4.67 -19.44
C MET A 26 0.26 -4.16 -18.13
N HIS A 27 -0.91 -3.53 -18.16
CA HIS A 27 -1.56 -3.01 -16.95
C HIS A 27 -2.81 -3.81 -16.62
N TYR A 28 -3.05 -4.03 -15.33
CA TYR A 28 -4.27 -4.68 -14.86
C TYR A 28 -4.69 -4.09 -13.52
N MET A 29 -5.98 -3.83 -13.34
CA MET A 29 -6.50 -3.29 -12.10
C MET A 29 -6.95 -4.41 -11.18
N LEU A 30 -6.39 -4.44 -9.98
CA LEU A 30 -6.84 -5.31 -8.89
C LEU A 30 -7.47 -4.47 -7.78
N ILE A 31 -8.65 -4.87 -7.32
CA ILE A 31 -9.40 -4.20 -6.28
C ILE A 31 -9.66 -5.21 -5.16
N ALA A 32 -9.27 -4.88 -3.93
CA ALA A 32 -9.57 -5.71 -2.77
C ALA A 32 -11.06 -5.63 -2.43
N LYS A 33 -11.75 -6.77 -2.49
CA LYS A 33 -13.17 -6.88 -2.13
C LYS A 33 -13.40 -6.74 -0.63
N ASN A 34 -12.46 -7.15 0.20
CA ASN A 34 -12.58 -7.16 1.67
C ASN A 34 -11.18 -7.18 2.32
N GLU A 35 -11.12 -7.28 3.66
CA GLU A 35 -9.85 -7.30 4.41
C GLU A 35 -8.90 -8.44 3.97
N LYS A 36 -9.43 -9.61 3.61
CA LYS A 36 -8.61 -10.72 3.08
C LYS A 36 -8.02 -10.34 1.71
N GLY A 37 -8.80 -9.66 0.88
CA GLY A 37 -8.35 -9.09 -0.39
C GLY A 37 -7.25 -8.04 -0.21
N VAL A 38 -7.32 -7.22 0.85
CA VAL A 38 -6.27 -6.24 1.17
C VAL A 38 -4.95 -6.95 1.48
N ASN A 39 -5.01 -8.00 2.31
CA ASN A 39 -3.83 -8.80 2.63
C ASN A 39 -3.25 -9.52 1.41
N GLU A 40 -4.11 -10.08 0.55
CA GLU A 40 -3.71 -10.72 -0.70
C GLU A 40 -3.05 -9.71 -1.66
N LEU A 41 -3.66 -8.54 -1.85
CA LEU A 41 -3.13 -7.49 -2.72
C LEU A 41 -1.79 -6.94 -2.22
N ASN A 42 -1.63 -6.77 -0.90
CA ASN A 42 -0.36 -6.39 -0.29
C ASN A 42 0.73 -7.45 -0.49
N LYS A 43 0.37 -8.74 -0.42
CA LYS A 43 1.30 -9.84 -0.69
C LYS A 43 1.74 -9.84 -2.16
N LEU A 44 0.81 -9.69 -3.09
CA LEU A 44 1.11 -9.59 -4.53
C LEU A 44 1.98 -8.37 -4.85
N THR A 45 1.70 -7.23 -4.23
CA THR A 45 2.51 -6.02 -4.39
C THR A 45 3.92 -6.19 -3.81
N SER A 46 4.05 -6.92 -2.70
CA SER A 46 5.37 -7.24 -2.12
C SER A 46 6.15 -8.20 -3.01
N LEU A 47 5.46 -9.22 -3.55
CA LEU A 47 6.03 -10.19 -4.48
C LEU A 47 6.55 -9.52 -5.75
N SER A 48 5.75 -8.63 -6.36
CA SER A 48 6.12 -7.92 -7.58
C SER A 48 7.38 -7.05 -7.42
N ASN A 49 7.67 -6.60 -6.19
CA ASN A 49 8.85 -5.81 -5.84
C ASN A 49 10.10 -6.66 -5.53
N ASN A 50 10.00 -7.99 -5.56
CA ASN A 50 11.15 -8.84 -5.31
C ASN A 50 12.19 -8.69 -6.44
N ARG A 51 13.41 -8.32 -6.05
CA ARG A 51 14.54 -8.08 -6.98
C ARG A 51 15.34 -9.35 -7.29
N ASN A 52 15.07 -10.45 -6.59
CA ASN A 52 15.92 -11.64 -6.61
C ASN A 52 15.34 -12.80 -7.43
N ASP A 53 14.09 -12.73 -7.87
CA ASP A 53 13.38 -13.83 -8.54
C ASP A 53 12.84 -13.47 -9.94
N GLY A 54 12.98 -12.22 -10.37
CA GLY A 54 12.64 -11.77 -11.73
C GLY A 54 11.31 -11.04 -11.83
N HIS A 55 10.59 -10.89 -10.70
CA HIS A 55 9.44 -10.01 -10.59
C HIS A 55 9.84 -8.57 -10.88
N TYR A 56 10.79 -8.02 -10.13
CA TYR A 56 11.32 -6.69 -10.45
C TYR A 56 12.24 -6.76 -11.67
N TYR A 57 11.94 -5.97 -12.70
CA TYR A 57 12.85 -5.74 -13.83
C TYR A 57 13.12 -4.23 -13.99
N PHE A 58 12.29 -3.53 -14.74
CA PHE A 58 12.26 -2.05 -14.76
C PHE A 58 11.18 -1.52 -13.82
N ASN A 59 10.03 -2.20 -13.81
CA ASN A 59 8.90 -1.99 -12.93
C ASN A 59 8.64 -3.27 -12.12
N PRO A 60 8.03 -3.15 -10.93
CA PRO A 60 7.56 -4.32 -10.19
C PRO A 60 6.36 -4.94 -10.92
N ARG A 61 6.45 -6.20 -11.31
CA ARG A 61 5.46 -6.86 -12.18
C ARG A 61 5.12 -8.27 -11.69
N LEU A 62 3.92 -8.73 -12.02
CA LEU A 62 3.44 -10.10 -11.81
C LEU A 62 3.28 -10.80 -13.15
N SER A 63 3.42 -12.12 -13.16
CA SER A 63 3.05 -12.91 -14.34
C SER A 63 1.53 -12.99 -14.50
N LEU A 64 1.06 -13.23 -15.74
CA LEU A 64 -0.35 -13.46 -16.01
C LEU A 64 -0.92 -14.60 -15.16
N ASP A 65 -0.16 -15.68 -14.98
CA ASP A 65 -0.61 -16.83 -14.19
C ASP A 65 -0.82 -16.50 -12.71
N GLU A 66 0.04 -15.66 -12.12
CA GLU A 66 -0.12 -15.21 -10.74
C GLU A 66 -1.36 -14.33 -10.57
N VAL A 67 -1.60 -13.44 -11.53
CA VAL A 67 -2.80 -12.58 -11.56
C VAL A 67 -4.06 -13.43 -11.69
N MET A 68 -4.06 -14.40 -12.61
CA MET A 68 -5.19 -15.31 -12.82
C MET A 68 -5.42 -16.29 -11.67
N SER A 69 -4.43 -16.49 -10.80
CA SER A 69 -4.52 -17.35 -9.62
C SER A 69 -5.05 -16.63 -8.37
N THR A 70 -5.42 -15.36 -8.49
CA THR A 70 -6.03 -14.58 -7.40
C THR A 70 -7.36 -15.17 -6.93
N SER A 71 -7.64 -15.00 -5.65
CA SER A 71 -8.88 -15.49 -5.02
C SER A 71 -10.10 -14.60 -5.35
N ASP A 72 -11.28 -15.08 -4.97
CA ASP A 72 -12.54 -14.31 -5.06
C ASP A 72 -12.59 -13.07 -4.13
N ASN A 73 -11.56 -12.85 -3.32
CA ASN A 73 -11.40 -11.61 -2.56
C ASN A 73 -10.83 -10.46 -3.41
N ILE A 74 -10.47 -10.71 -4.67
CA ILE A 74 -9.94 -9.72 -5.62
C ILE A 74 -10.92 -9.55 -6.79
N ILE A 75 -11.45 -8.33 -6.91
CA ILE A 75 -12.16 -7.85 -8.09
C ILE A 75 -11.14 -7.37 -9.12
N MET A 76 -11.44 -7.54 -10.40
CA MET A 76 -10.53 -7.23 -11.50
C MET A 76 -11.23 -6.43 -12.60
N THR A 77 -10.50 -5.54 -13.25
CA THR A 77 -10.96 -4.85 -14.45
C THR A 77 -9.97 -5.06 -15.60
N THR A 78 -10.46 -4.95 -16.84
CA THR A 78 -9.59 -5.01 -18.01
C THR A 78 -8.69 -3.79 -18.19
N ALA A 79 -8.74 -2.77 -17.31
CA ALA A 79 -7.87 -1.59 -17.31
C ALA A 79 -7.85 -0.80 -18.65
N CYS A 80 -6.74 -0.09 -18.91
CA CYS A 80 -6.57 0.79 -20.06
C CYS A 80 -6.06 0.07 -21.34
N LEU A 81 -5.60 0.83 -22.34
CA LEU A 81 -5.01 0.28 -23.56
C LEU A 81 -3.69 -0.48 -23.32
N ALA A 82 -3.05 -0.36 -22.16
CA ALA A 82 -1.93 -1.23 -21.82
C ALA A 82 -2.37 -2.63 -21.36
N SER A 83 -3.66 -2.96 -21.35
CA SER A 83 -4.16 -4.22 -20.81
C SER A 83 -3.70 -5.47 -21.55
N PRO A 84 -3.59 -6.63 -20.86
CA PRO A 84 -3.29 -7.90 -21.51
C PRO A 84 -4.23 -8.25 -22.65
N VAL A 85 -5.53 -7.91 -22.53
CA VAL A 85 -6.53 -8.17 -23.57
C VAL A 85 -6.23 -7.35 -24.82
N TRP A 86 -6.07 -6.03 -24.68
CA TRP A 86 -5.78 -5.17 -25.83
C TRP A 86 -4.43 -5.49 -26.45
N ARG A 87 -3.40 -5.75 -25.63
CA ARG A 87 -2.07 -6.15 -26.10
C ARG A 87 -2.08 -7.48 -26.86
N ALA A 88 -2.89 -8.45 -26.43
CA ALA A 88 -3.06 -9.70 -27.16
C ALA A 88 -3.70 -9.48 -28.53
N LEU A 89 -4.73 -8.62 -28.60
CA LEU A 89 -5.40 -8.24 -29.85
C LEU A 89 -4.43 -7.52 -30.80
N GLN A 90 -3.73 -6.49 -30.33
CA GLN A 90 -2.77 -5.71 -31.13
C GLN A 90 -1.65 -6.58 -31.72
N LYS A 91 -1.14 -7.55 -30.93
CA LYS A 91 -0.04 -8.43 -31.34
C LYS A 91 -0.51 -9.69 -32.09
N ASN A 92 -1.82 -9.87 -32.31
CA ASN A 92 -2.40 -11.11 -32.82
C ASN A 92 -1.95 -12.36 -32.03
N ASN A 93 -1.75 -12.24 -30.72
CA ASN A 93 -1.35 -13.35 -29.86
C ASN A 93 -2.59 -14.16 -29.45
N ALA A 94 -3.01 -15.08 -30.32
CA ALA A 94 -4.22 -15.89 -30.11
C ALA A 94 -4.14 -16.78 -28.85
N ALA A 95 -2.95 -17.28 -28.50
CA ALA A 95 -2.77 -18.11 -27.31
C ALA A 95 -3.03 -17.32 -26.01
N MET A 96 -2.42 -16.13 -25.88
CA MET A 96 -2.65 -15.25 -24.73
C MET A 96 -4.09 -14.76 -24.69
N LEU A 97 -4.65 -14.37 -25.84
CA LEU A 97 -6.03 -13.92 -25.93
C LEU A 97 -7.00 -15.00 -25.45
N ASN A 98 -6.93 -16.22 -26.01
CA ASN A 98 -7.83 -17.32 -25.63
C ASN A 98 -7.75 -17.63 -24.13
N LYS A 99 -6.54 -17.67 -23.57
CA LYS A 99 -6.30 -17.87 -22.14
C LYS A 99 -6.97 -16.79 -21.29
N LEU A 100 -6.86 -15.52 -21.68
CA LEU A 100 -7.51 -14.40 -21.00
C LEU A 100 -9.04 -14.51 -21.10
N LEU A 101 -9.60 -14.70 -22.30
CA LEU A 101 -11.05 -14.77 -22.51
C LEU A 101 -11.69 -15.92 -21.71
N GLU A 102 -11.04 -17.07 -21.65
CA GLU A 102 -11.46 -18.22 -20.85
C GLU A 102 -11.53 -17.86 -19.36
N PHE A 103 -10.51 -17.18 -18.85
CA PHE A 103 -10.47 -16.71 -17.47
C PHE A 103 -11.54 -15.67 -17.15
N LEU A 104 -11.68 -14.64 -17.98
CA LEU A 104 -12.71 -13.60 -17.80
C LEU A 104 -14.11 -14.25 -17.77
N THR A 105 -14.37 -15.18 -18.70
CA THR A 105 -15.66 -15.86 -18.82
C THR A 105 -15.95 -16.81 -17.64
N ARG A 106 -14.92 -17.39 -17.01
CA ARG A 106 -15.11 -18.22 -15.81
C ARG A 106 -15.28 -17.41 -14.52
N ASN A 107 -14.83 -16.15 -14.52
CA ASN A 107 -14.79 -15.30 -13.33
C ASN A 107 -15.72 -14.08 -13.43
N LYS A 108 -16.84 -14.19 -14.15
CA LYS A 108 -17.77 -13.06 -14.39
C LYS A 108 -18.34 -12.44 -13.12
N HIS A 109 -18.32 -13.17 -11.99
CA HIS A 109 -18.76 -12.69 -10.69
C HIS A 109 -17.80 -11.68 -10.03
N ARG A 110 -16.58 -11.54 -10.55
CA ARG A 110 -15.54 -10.66 -9.98
C ARG A 110 -14.71 -9.91 -11.02
N VAL A 111 -15.10 -9.99 -12.30
CA VAL A 111 -14.38 -9.38 -13.43
C VAL A 111 -15.29 -8.40 -14.13
N PHE A 112 -14.75 -7.23 -14.47
CA PHE A 112 -15.43 -6.16 -15.18
C PHE A 112 -14.64 -5.75 -16.44
N LEU A 113 -15.36 -5.36 -17.48
CA LEU A 113 -14.79 -4.84 -18.72
C LEU A 113 -14.75 -3.32 -18.64
N GLU A 114 -13.57 -2.71 -18.63
CA GLU A 114 -13.40 -1.28 -18.42
C GLU A 114 -13.36 -0.51 -19.73
N ILE A 115 -14.36 0.34 -19.98
CA ILE A 115 -14.38 1.30 -21.09
C ILE A 115 -13.89 2.67 -20.61
N GLN A 116 -13.21 3.41 -21.50
CA GLN A 116 -12.68 4.75 -21.18
C GLN A 116 -13.01 5.74 -22.30
N TYR A 117 -13.25 7.00 -21.95
CA TYR A 117 -13.83 8.01 -22.86
C TYR A 117 -12.80 8.70 -23.77
N HIS A 118 -11.51 8.38 -23.68
CA HIS A 118 -10.45 9.09 -24.40
C HIS A 118 -10.71 9.10 -25.92
N LEU A 119 -10.61 10.29 -26.55
CA LEU A 119 -10.82 10.48 -27.99
C LEU A 119 -9.61 9.99 -28.80
N HIS A 120 -9.34 8.68 -28.72
CA HIS A 120 -8.22 8.03 -29.39
C HIS A 120 -8.72 6.85 -30.23
N PRO A 121 -8.25 6.67 -31.48
CA PRO A 121 -8.74 5.61 -32.37
C PRO A 121 -8.64 4.19 -31.78
N GLU A 122 -7.59 3.92 -31.00
CA GLU A 122 -7.44 2.63 -30.34
C GLU A 122 -8.42 2.45 -29.18
N GLN A 123 -8.71 3.52 -28.43
CA GLN A 123 -9.70 3.48 -27.35
C GLN A 123 -11.09 3.22 -27.90
N ILE A 124 -11.46 3.87 -29.01
CA ILE A 124 -12.74 3.66 -29.69
C ILE A 124 -12.89 2.19 -30.12
N LYS A 125 -11.86 1.64 -30.78
CA LYS A 125 -11.86 0.23 -31.20
C LYS A 125 -11.93 -0.73 -30.02
N PHE A 126 -11.21 -0.44 -28.93
CA PHE A 126 -11.22 -1.30 -27.76
C PHE A 126 -12.57 -1.25 -27.03
N ASN A 127 -13.17 -0.08 -26.87
CA ASN A 127 -14.51 0.07 -26.29
C ASN A 127 -15.57 -0.70 -27.10
N GLN A 128 -15.53 -0.63 -28.43
CA GLN A 128 -16.42 -1.40 -29.31
C GLN A 128 -16.24 -2.90 -29.11
N TRP A 129 -14.99 -3.37 -29.09
CA TRP A 129 -14.68 -4.77 -28.86
C TRP A 129 -15.16 -5.25 -27.48
N LEU A 130 -14.93 -4.46 -26.42
CA LEU A 130 -15.39 -4.76 -25.06
C LEU A 130 -16.91 -4.81 -24.98
N TYR A 131 -17.62 -3.93 -25.69
CA TYR A 131 -19.08 -3.94 -25.74
C TYR A 131 -19.63 -5.20 -26.40
N ASP A 132 -19.07 -5.62 -27.54
CA ASP A 132 -19.49 -6.87 -28.19
C ASP A 132 -19.13 -8.11 -27.35
N PHE A 133 -17.98 -8.07 -26.68
CA PHE A 133 -17.57 -9.13 -25.75
C PHE A 133 -18.49 -9.18 -24.52
N SER A 134 -18.87 -8.04 -23.97
CA SER A 134 -19.85 -7.92 -22.88
C SER A 134 -21.19 -8.53 -23.28
N LYS A 135 -21.73 -8.17 -24.44
CA LYS A 135 -23.00 -8.73 -24.94
C LYS A 135 -22.97 -10.25 -25.13
N SER A 136 -21.86 -10.79 -25.65
CA SER A 136 -21.76 -12.23 -25.94
C SER A 136 -21.51 -13.07 -24.69
N THR A 137 -20.92 -12.49 -23.65
CA THR A 137 -20.56 -13.21 -22.42
C THR A 137 -21.41 -12.86 -21.22
N GLY A 138 -22.06 -11.71 -21.19
CA GLY A 138 -22.73 -11.17 -20.00
C GLY A 138 -21.78 -10.64 -18.93
N ILE A 139 -20.49 -10.41 -19.25
CA ILE A 139 -19.58 -9.73 -18.31
C ILE A 139 -19.93 -8.23 -18.30
N PRO A 140 -20.20 -7.62 -17.13
CA PRO A 140 -20.59 -6.22 -17.06
C PRO A 140 -19.47 -5.27 -17.52
N LEU A 141 -19.88 -4.21 -18.23
CA LEU A 141 -19.01 -3.05 -18.49
C LEU A 141 -18.97 -2.15 -17.25
N ILE A 142 -17.84 -1.49 -17.02
CA ILE A 142 -17.68 -0.36 -16.10
C ILE A 142 -17.01 0.81 -16.81
N ALA A 143 -17.21 2.03 -16.32
CA ALA A 143 -16.53 3.22 -16.80
C ALA A 143 -15.28 3.53 -15.95
N GLY A 144 -14.12 3.55 -16.59
CA GLY A 144 -12.85 4.03 -16.04
C GLY A 144 -12.44 5.36 -16.66
N THR A 145 -11.64 6.15 -15.94
CA THR A 145 -11.22 7.49 -16.36
C THR A 145 -9.71 7.69 -16.44
N ASP A 146 -8.93 6.72 -15.93
CA ASP A 146 -7.47 6.79 -15.82
C ASP A 146 -6.95 8.14 -15.27
N THR A 147 -7.62 8.63 -14.23
CA THR A 147 -7.39 9.99 -13.71
C THR A 147 -5.98 10.15 -13.14
N HIS A 148 -5.22 11.10 -13.68
CA HIS A 148 -3.89 11.48 -13.23
C HIS A 148 -3.79 12.94 -12.77
N SER A 149 -4.85 13.74 -12.93
CA SER A 149 -4.87 15.15 -12.58
C SER A 149 -6.25 15.57 -12.09
N LEU A 150 -6.31 16.41 -11.06
CA LEU A 150 -7.60 16.84 -10.51
C LEU A 150 -8.38 17.73 -11.47
N ASN A 151 -7.68 18.55 -12.26
CA ASN A 151 -8.24 19.50 -13.21
C ASN A 151 -7.15 19.92 -14.24
N GLU A 152 -7.49 20.83 -15.13
CA GLU A 152 -6.59 21.34 -16.19
C GLU A 152 -5.31 21.98 -15.66
N ASP A 153 -5.38 22.74 -14.55
CA ASP A 153 -4.19 23.35 -13.94
C ASP A 153 -3.20 22.27 -13.48
N HIS A 154 -3.70 21.20 -12.87
CA HIS A 154 -2.88 20.07 -12.44
C HIS A 154 -2.35 19.27 -13.64
N ALA A 155 -3.13 19.14 -14.72
CA ALA A 155 -2.67 18.50 -15.95
C ALA A 155 -1.52 19.29 -16.61
N ALA A 156 -1.62 20.63 -16.64
CA ALA A 156 -0.54 21.49 -17.11
C ALA A 156 0.72 21.37 -16.23
N ALA A 157 0.57 21.35 -14.90
CA ALA A 157 1.67 21.13 -13.97
C ALA A 157 2.32 19.74 -14.17
N ARG A 158 1.53 18.69 -14.39
CA ARG A 158 2.02 17.33 -14.70
C ARG A 158 2.87 17.32 -15.96
N LYS A 159 2.46 18.00 -17.04
CA LYS A 159 3.24 18.12 -18.28
C LYS A 159 4.62 18.75 -18.04
N ILE A 160 4.69 19.81 -17.23
CA ILE A 160 5.97 20.44 -16.84
C ILE A 160 6.84 19.47 -16.03
N MET A 161 6.25 18.81 -15.04
CA MET A 161 6.96 17.82 -14.21
C MET A 161 7.53 16.67 -15.05
N MET A 162 6.76 16.13 -15.99
CA MET A 162 7.21 15.04 -16.87
C MET A 162 8.38 15.47 -17.75
N LYS A 163 8.29 16.67 -18.35
CA LYS A 163 9.38 17.26 -19.14
C LYS A 163 10.65 17.42 -18.31
N ALA A 164 10.54 17.89 -17.06
CA ALA A 164 11.69 18.03 -16.15
C ALA A 164 12.33 16.67 -15.80
N LYS A 165 11.55 15.60 -15.77
CA LYS A 165 12.05 14.23 -15.55
C LYS A 165 12.61 13.56 -16.81
N GLY A 166 12.49 14.19 -17.98
CA GLY A 166 12.81 13.57 -19.27
C GLY A 166 11.92 12.37 -19.60
N ALA A 167 10.71 12.31 -19.02
CA ALA A 167 9.75 11.23 -19.24
C ALA A 167 8.72 11.62 -20.31
N THR A 168 8.38 10.69 -21.19
CA THR A 168 7.27 10.79 -22.14
C THR A 168 6.53 9.46 -22.16
N TYR A 169 5.20 9.51 -22.24
CA TYR A 169 4.35 8.33 -22.41
C TYR A 169 3.82 8.19 -23.85
N GLY A 170 4.46 8.88 -24.80
CA GLY A 170 4.08 8.82 -26.22
C GLY A 170 2.65 9.31 -26.44
N ASP A 171 1.82 8.48 -27.07
CA ASP A 171 0.47 8.84 -27.49
C ASP A 171 -0.51 9.08 -26.32
N GLU A 172 -0.18 8.65 -25.10
CA GLU A 172 -0.96 8.97 -23.89
C GLU A 172 -1.01 10.47 -23.59
N ASP A 173 -0.08 11.27 -24.13
CA ASP A 173 -0.12 12.73 -24.02
C ASP A 173 -1.37 13.34 -24.69
N SER A 174 -2.06 12.58 -25.55
CA SER A 174 -3.34 12.94 -26.17
C SER A 174 -4.57 12.63 -25.32
N PHE A 175 -4.41 11.87 -24.23
CA PHE A 175 -5.55 11.46 -23.39
C PHE A 175 -5.94 12.58 -22.44
N ASP A 176 -7.25 12.72 -22.25
CA ASP A 176 -7.80 13.50 -21.15
C ASP A 176 -7.77 12.65 -19.88
N LEU A 177 -6.78 12.92 -19.02
CA LEU A 177 -6.55 12.22 -17.75
C LEU A 177 -7.00 13.06 -16.54
N THR A 178 -7.92 14.01 -16.75
CA THR A 178 -8.43 14.84 -15.66
C THR A 178 -9.64 14.19 -15.00
N PHE A 179 -9.82 14.47 -13.71
CA PHE A 179 -10.99 14.01 -12.96
C PHE A 179 -12.27 14.65 -13.52
N LYS A 180 -13.30 13.85 -13.75
CA LYS A 180 -14.58 14.29 -14.33
C LYS A 180 -15.72 14.16 -13.33
N SER A 181 -16.60 15.15 -13.33
CA SER A 181 -17.96 15.01 -12.81
C SER A 181 -18.77 14.01 -13.63
N TYR A 182 -19.95 13.63 -13.13
CA TYR A 182 -20.85 12.73 -13.85
C TYR A 182 -21.27 13.33 -15.20
N GLU A 183 -21.67 14.59 -15.23
CA GLU A 183 -22.11 15.29 -16.43
C GLU A 183 -20.99 15.37 -17.48
N GLU A 184 -19.78 15.77 -17.07
CA GLU A 184 -18.62 15.82 -17.96
C GLU A 184 -18.24 14.43 -18.50
N LEU A 185 -18.35 13.39 -17.67
CA LEU A 185 -18.07 12.02 -18.10
C LEU A 185 -19.08 11.55 -19.15
N VAL A 186 -20.37 11.85 -18.97
CA VAL A 186 -21.42 11.54 -19.94
C VAL A 186 -21.18 12.27 -21.25
N ASP A 187 -20.88 13.58 -21.19
CA ASP A 187 -20.58 14.39 -22.38
C ASP A 187 -19.38 13.83 -23.14
N LYS A 188 -18.34 13.38 -22.44
CA LYS A 188 -17.14 12.79 -23.06
C LYS A 188 -17.42 11.45 -23.75
N PHE A 189 -18.23 10.59 -23.17
CA PHE A 189 -18.64 9.35 -23.84
C PHE A 189 -19.55 9.61 -25.04
N GLU A 190 -20.46 10.60 -24.96
CA GLU A 190 -21.29 11.02 -26.09
C GLU A 190 -20.44 11.59 -27.23
N GLU A 191 -19.44 12.43 -26.92
CA GLU A 191 -18.47 12.97 -27.88
C GLU A 191 -17.67 11.85 -28.56
N GLN A 192 -17.22 10.84 -27.79
CA GLN A 192 -16.49 9.70 -28.32
C GLN A 192 -17.35 8.82 -29.23
N SER A 193 -18.64 8.66 -28.90
CA SER A 193 -19.63 7.90 -29.67
C SER A 193 -19.19 6.48 -30.07
N ALA A 194 -18.33 5.84 -29.26
CA ALA A 194 -17.79 4.52 -29.57
C ALA A 194 -18.84 3.40 -29.42
N ILE A 195 -19.72 3.53 -28.43
CA ILE A 195 -20.76 2.55 -28.08
C ILE A 195 -22.10 3.27 -27.82
N PRO A 196 -23.24 2.58 -27.88
CA PRO A 196 -24.54 3.21 -27.69
C PRO A 196 -24.71 3.88 -26.33
N ARG A 197 -25.49 4.97 -26.28
CA ARG A 197 -25.77 5.74 -25.06
C ARG A 197 -26.22 4.93 -23.85
N HIS A 198 -27.12 3.98 -24.04
CA HIS A 198 -27.58 3.13 -22.94
C HIS A 198 -26.43 2.31 -22.32
N ALA A 199 -25.46 1.87 -23.14
CA ALA A 199 -24.39 0.98 -22.71
C ALA A 199 -23.33 1.70 -21.87
N TYR A 200 -22.91 2.92 -22.25
CA TYR A 200 -21.96 3.66 -21.42
C TYR A 200 -22.62 4.18 -20.14
N LEU A 201 -23.92 4.52 -20.16
CA LEU A 201 -24.65 4.91 -18.94
C LEU A 201 -24.79 3.73 -17.96
N GLU A 202 -25.08 2.54 -18.50
CA GLU A 202 -25.07 1.29 -17.72
C GLU A 202 -23.67 1.00 -17.17
N ALA A 203 -22.60 1.22 -17.94
CA ALA A 203 -21.23 1.07 -17.47
C ALA A 203 -20.90 2.03 -16.31
N ILE A 204 -21.33 3.30 -16.37
CA ILE A 204 -21.18 4.26 -15.26
C ILE A 204 -21.95 3.79 -14.02
N HIS A 205 -23.18 3.28 -14.20
CA HIS A 205 -23.96 2.71 -13.11
C HIS A 205 -23.24 1.49 -12.49
N ASN A 206 -22.76 0.57 -13.32
CA ASN A 206 -22.06 -0.64 -12.88
C ASN A 206 -20.74 -0.32 -12.14
N THR A 207 -20.10 0.83 -12.39
CA THR A 207 -18.96 1.27 -11.57
C THR A 207 -19.37 1.47 -10.11
N ASN A 208 -20.59 1.95 -9.84
CA ASN A 208 -21.12 2.04 -8.47
C ASN A 208 -21.48 0.66 -7.91
N GLU A 209 -22.10 -0.22 -8.71
CA GLU A 209 -22.38 -1.60 -8.29
C GLU A 209 -21.09 -2.36 -7.91
N MET A 210 -20.03 -2.21 -8.71
CA MET A 210 -18.71 -2.76 -8.40
C MET A 210 -18.16 -2.16 -7.10
N ALA A 211 -18.29 -0.85 -6.91
CA ALA A 211 -17.86 -0.19 -5.67
C ALA A 211 -18.65 -0.73 -4.46
N ASP A 212 -19.93 -1.03 -4.61
CA ASP A 212 -20.78 -1.59 -3.56
C ASP A 212 -20.41 -3.03 -3.17
N MET A 213 -19.81 -3.79 -4.08
CA MET A 213 -19.26 -5.12 -3.77
C MET A 213 -18.09 -5.10 -2.77
N VAL A 214 -17.42 -3.95 -2.61
CA VAL A 214 -16.28 -3.80 -1.68
C VAL A 214 -16.77 -3.65 -0.25
N GLU A 215 -16.28 -4.46 0.66
CA GLU A 215 -16.55 -4.36 2.09
C GLU A 215 -15.64 -3.31 2.73
N GLU A 216 -16.18 -2.48 3.62
CA GLU A 216 -15.35 -1.58 4.43
C GLU A 216 -14.48 -2.37 5.40
N PHE A 217 -13.25 -1.92 5.61
CA PHE A 217 -12.32 -2.51 6.56
C PHE A 217 -11.62 -1.42 7.38
N THR A 218 -11.15 -1.79 8.55
CA THR A 218 -10.39 -0.89 9.43
C THR A 218 -8.95 -1.36 9.51
N LEU A 219 -8.01 -0.41 9.44
CA LEU A 219 -6.61 -0.71 9.70
C LEU A 219 -6.41 -0.89 11.21
N ASP A 220 -5.81 -2.01 11.58
CA ASP A 220 -5.35 -2.25 12.94
C ASP A 220 -4.20 -1.30 13.28
N SER A 221 -4.52 -0.26 14.05
CA SER A 221 -3.58 0.74 14.55
C SER A 221 -3.00 0.39 15.92
N SER A 222 -3.24 -0.83 16.44
CA SER A 222 -2.66 -1.25 17.71
C SER A 222 -1.14 -1.36 17.60
N PRO A 223 -0.38 -1.02 18.66
CA PRO A 223 1.06 -1.21 18.65
C PRO A 223 1.44 -2.69 18.56
N LYS A 224 2.24 -3.04 17.55
CA LYS A 224 2.73 -4.41 17.31
C LYS A 224 4.16 -4.55 17.79
N TYR A 225 4.36 -4.44 19.10
CA TYR A 225 5.69 -4.63 19.69
C TYR A 225 6.03 -6.12 19.77
N PRO A 226 7.23 -6.55 19.36
CA PRO A 226 7.65 -7.93 19.52
C PRO A 226 7.76 -8.27 21.00
N LYS A 227 7.12 -9.37 21.40
CA LYS A 227 7.22 -9.91 22.75
C LYS A 227 8.54 -10.67 22.88
N LEU A 228 9.53 -10.05 23.54
CA LEU A 228 10.88 -10.62 23.68
C LEU A 228 11.00 -11.65 24.81
N TYR A 229 10.07 -11.61 25.77
CA TYR A 229 10.10 -12.43 26.99
C TYR A 229 8.70 -12.94 27.33
N GLU A 230 8.59 -14.11 27.94
CA GLU A 230 7.30 -14.64 28.40
C GLU A 230 6.64 -13.76 29.46
N ASP A 231 7.43 -13.26 30.41
CA ASP A 231 7.05 -12.35 31.48
C ASP A 231 7.84 -11.03 31.37
N SER A 232 7.42 -10.19 30.44
CA SER A 232 8.03 -8.88 30.19
C SER A 232 7.98 -7.97 31.42
N GLU A 233 6.95 -8.06 32.26
CA GLU A 233 6.83 -7.22 33.45
C GLU A 233 7.92 -7.54 34.48
N LYS A 234 8.18 -8.84 34.74
CA LYS A 234 9.25 -9.28 35.63
C LYS A 234 10.61 -8.86 35.11
N VAL A 235 10.90 -9.13 33.83
CA VAL A 235 12.18 -8.76 33.20
C VAL A 235 12.40 -7.24 33.24
N PHE A 236 11.35 -6.46 33.03
CA PHE A 236 11.41 -5.01 33.11
C PHE A 236 11.78 -4.53 34.51
N LYS A 237 11.19 -5.10 35.57
CA LYS A 237 11.56 -4.81 36.97
C LYS A 237 13.02 -5.17 37.25
N GLU A 238 13.47 -6.34 36.80
CA GLU A 238 14.86 -6.79 36.98
C GLU A 238 15.84 -5.83 36.31
N LYS A 239 15.59 -5.43 35.06
CA LYS A 239 16.42 -4.48 34.31
C LYS A 239 16.42 -3.08 34.92
N ILE A 240 15.30 -2.62 35.47
CA ILE A 240 15.24 -1.37 36.24
C ILE A 240 16.11 -1.47 37.50
N ASN A 241 16.03 -2.56 38.25
CA ASN A 241 16.85 -2.78 39.45
C ASN A 241 18.35 -2.84 39.13
N GLU A 242 18.73 -3.53 38.05
CA GLU A 242 20.10 -3.51 37.53
C GLU A 242 20.55 -2.08 37.18
N GLY A 243 19.69 -1.32 36.50
CA GLY A 243 19.92 0.08 36.15
C GLY A 243 20.10 1.00 37.36
N ILE A 244 19.30 0.80 38.42
CA ILE A 244 19.39 1.52 39.69
C ILE A 244 20.79 1.37 40.30
N ILE A 245 21.33 0.15 40.31
CA ILE A 245 22.66 -0.17 40.83
C ILE A 245 23.74 0.40 39.89
N ALA A 246 23.61 0.17 38.58
CA ALA A 246 24.59 0.59 37.58
C ALA A 246 24.74 2.12 37.47
N ARG A 247 23.65 2.87 37.59
CA ARG A 247 23.65 4.34 37.62
C ARG A 247 23.96 4.92 39.01
N GLY A 248 24.10 4.07 40.04
CA GLY A 248 24.44 4.50 41.40
C GLY A 248 23.33 5.25 42.14
N THR A 249 22.10 5.22 41.64
CA THR A 249 20.95 5.91 42.26
C THR A 249 20.62 5.35 43.64
N ASN A 250 20.94 4.08 43.89
CA ASN A 250 20.88 3.44 45.21
C ASN A 250 21.91 3.95 46.23
N LYS A 251 22.85 4.81 45.85
CA LYS A 251 23.85 5.42 46.76
C LYS A 251 23.54 6.86 47.11
N LEU A 252 22.47 7.45 46.55
CA LEU A 252 22.06 8.82 46.83
C LEU A 252 21.61 9.02 48.30
N PRO A 253 21.60 10.27 48.82
CA PRO A 253 21.00 10.59 50.12
C PRO A 253 19.53 10.16 50.20
N SER A 254 19.04 9.88 51.41
CA SER A 254 17.70 9.30 51.64
C SER A 254 16.56 10.09 51.00
N GLU A 255 16.61 11.42 51.05
CA GLU A 255 15.61 12.29 50.43
C GLU A 255 15.58 12.14 48.89
N HIS A 256 16.75 12.10 48.26
CA HIS A 256 16.87 11.90 46.82
C HIS A 256 16.42 10.49 46.41
N LYS A 257 16.79 9.46 47.17
CA LYS A 257 16.34 8.07 46.93
C LYS A 257 14.82 7.96 46.89
N LYS A 258 14.13 8.62 47.82
CA LYS A 258 12.67 8.62 47.88
C LYS A 258 12.08 9.18 46.58
N ARG A 259 12.60 10.31 46.09
CA ARG A 259 12.14 10.93 44.83
C ARG A 259 12.37 10.05 43.60
N TYR A 260 13.50 9.35 43.51
CA TYR A 260 13.78 8.41 42.42
C TYR A 260 12.84 7.20 42.48
N TYR A 261 12.64 6.62 43.67
CA TYR A 261 11.74 5.49 43.86
C TYR A 261 10.28 5.82 43.49
N GLU A 262 9.78 6.98 43.94
CA GLU A 262 8.43 7.44 43.62
C GLU A 262 8.26 7.65 42.11
N ARG A 263 9.27 8.23 41.44
CA ARG A 263 9.26 8.40 39.98
C ARG A 263 9.27 7.06 39.25
N VAL A 264 10.16 6.12 39.63
CA VAL A 264 10.20 4.79 39.01
C VAL A 264 8.85 4.09 39.14
N ARG A 265 8.19 4.17 40.30
CA ARG A 265 6.86 3.57 40.50
C ARG A 265 5.82 4.18 39.57
N GLU A 266 5.74 5.51 39.50
CA GLU A 266 4.82 6.23 38.62
C GLU A 266 5.03 5.88 37.14
N GLU A 267 6.27 5.91 36.68
CA GLU A 267 6.61 5.57 35.29
C GLU A 267 6.28 4.10 34.99
N PHE A 268 6.64 3.19 35.89
CA PHE A 268 6.38 1.76 35.74
C PHE A 268 4.88 1.47 35.60
N ASP A 269 4.06 2.04 36.47
CA ASP A 269 2.60 1.88 36.43
C ASP A 269 2.01 2.46 35.12
N THR A 270 2.60 3.55 34.62
CA THR A 270 2.21 4.17 33.35
C THR A 270 2.57 3.26 32.15
N TYR A 271 3.80 2.75 32.08
CA TYR A 271 4.21 1.81 31.03
C TYR A 271 3.35 0.54 31.01
N LYS A 272 3.02 0.02 32.20
CA LYS A 272 2.13 -1.13 32.35
C LYS A 272 0.73 -0.83 31.83
N LYS A 273 0.15 0.32 32.22
CA LYS A 273 -1.19 0.73 31.79
C LYS A 273 -1.29 0.98 30.28
N LEU A 274 -0.23 1.53 29.68
CA LEU A 274 -0.18 1.85 28.24
C LEU A 274 0.24 0.65 27.38
N GLY A 275 0.65 -0.48 27.97
CA GLY A 275 1.10 -1.65 27.23
C GLY A 275 2.42 -1.45 26.49
N THR A 276 3.31 -0.60 27.00
CA THR A 276 4.56 -0.18 26.33
C THR A 276 5.83 -0.77 26.97
N ILE A 277 5.69 -1.75 27.86
CA ILE A 277 6.82 -2.46 28.48
C ILE A 277 7.67 -3.17 27.42
N ASP A 278 7.04 -3.93 26.50
CA ASP A 278 7.75 -4.64 25.43
C ASP A 278 8.50 -3.68 24.51
N TYR A 279 7.93 -2.49 24.25
CA TYR A 279 8.62 -1.42 23.52
C TYR A 279 9.91 -0.98 24.24
N MET A 280 9.84 -0.73 25.54
CA MET A 280 11.02 -0.30 26.31
C MET A 280 12.09 -1.39 26.36
N LEU A 281 11.69 -2.66 26.49
CA LEU A 281 12.60 -3.81 26.46
C LEU A 281 13.25 -4.00 25.09
N LEU A 282 12.49 -3.80 24.00
CA LEU A 282 13.03 -3.80 22.64
C LEU A 282 14.06 -2.69 22.47
N GLN A 283 13.75 -1.46 22.88
CA GLN A 283 14.71 -0.34 22.80
C GLN A 283 15.99 -0.64 23.58
N LYS A 284 15.87 -1.18 24.80
CA LYS A 284 17.02 -1.63 25.58
C LYS A 284 17.86 -2.66 24.82
N ASN A 285 17.22 -3.67 24.22
CA ASN A 285 17.92 -4.73 23.51
C ASN A 285 18.68 -4.20 22.28
N ILE A 286 18.06 -3.28 21.52
CA ILE A 286 18.71 -2.62 20.38
C ILE A 286 19.93 -1.80 20.84
N ILE A 287 19.78 -1.00 21.90
CA ILE A 287 20.87 -0.16 22.43
C ILE A 287 22.02 -1.01 22.97
N ASP A 288 21.72 -2.08 23.70
CA ASP A 288 22.76 -3.01 24.18
C ASP A 288 23.50 -3.65 23.01
N TYR A 289 22.78 -4.09 21.98
CA TYR A 289 23.38 -4.67 20.78
C TYR A 289 24.34 -3.68 20.09
N CYS A 290 23.95 -2.41 19.97
CA CYS A 290 24.83 -1.37 19.43
C CYS A 290 26.16 -1.31 20.18
N TYR A 291 26.14 -1.28 21.51
CA TYR A 291 27.38 -1.28 22.30
C TYR A 291 28.22 -2.54 22.10
N THR A 292 27.61 -3.74 21.95
CA THR A 292 28.38 -4.96 21.63
C THR A 292 29.06 -4.95 20.26
N LYS A 293 28.61 -4.05 19.38
CA LYS A 293 29.14 -3.85 18.03
C LYS A 293 29.97 -2.57 17.89
N GLU A 294 30.32 -1.94 19.02
CA GLU A 294 31.04 -0.67 19.05
C GLU A 294 30.33 0.45 18.25
N ILE A 295 29.00 0.36 18.17
CA ILE A 295 28.12 1.40 17.62
C ILE A 295 27.62 2.22 18.79
N TYR A 296 27.86 3.53 18.76
CA TYR A 296 27.53 4.44 19.87
C TYR A 296 26.25 5.22 19.55
N PRO A 297 25.09 4.84 20.13
CA PRO A 297 23.88 5.63 20.01
C PRO A 297 24.08 6.99 20.69
N GLY A 298 23.39 8.02 20.20
CA GLY A 298 23.44 9.36 20.79
C GLY A 298 22.88 9.39 22.22
N TYR A 299 23.18 10.44 22.96
CA TYR A 299 22.83 10.61 24.39
C TYR A 299 21.31 10.64 24.70
N GLY A 300 20.45 10.68 23.69
CA GLY A 300 19.00 10.80 23.79
C GLY A 300 18.46 11.98 22.97
N ARG A 301 17.27 11.85 22.37
CA ARG A 301 16.60 12.90 21.60
C ARG A 301 15.10 12.92 21.86
N GLY A 302 14.52 14.11 21.90
CA GLY A 302 13.08 14.29 22.06
C GLY A 302 12.64 14.03 23.50
N SER A 303 11.40 13.58 23.64
CA SER A 303 10.74 13.51 24.93
C SER A 303 11.22 12.38 25.84
N VAL A 304 11.90 11.36 25.30
CA VAL A 304 12.46 10.22 26.08
C VAL A 304 13.35 10.63 27.24
N ASN A 305 13.98 11.80 27.14
CA ASN A 305 14.81 12.39 28.20
C ASN A 305 14.00 12.75 29.46
N GLY A 306 12.66 12.78 29.38
CA GLY A 306 11.76 12.95 30.52
C GLY A 306 11.60 11.68 31.37
N SER A 307 11.96 10.50 30.87
CA SER A 307 11.82 9.23 31.59
C SER A 307 13.07 8.86 32.38
N LEU A 308 12.89 8.67 33.69
CA LEU A 308 13.90 8.11 34.57
C LEU A 308 14.13 6.62 34.28
N ILE A 309 13.09 5.84 33.99
CA ILE A 309 13.25 4.42 33.63
C ILE A 309 14.09 4.30 32.36
N ALA A 310 13.87 5.15 31.35
CA ALA A 310 14.70 5.17 30.14
C ALA A 310 16.18 5.45 30.47
N TYR A 311 16.46 6.36 31.41
CA TYR A 311 17.81 6.62 31.91
C TYR A 311 18.44 5.42 32.62
N LEU A 312 17.68 4.76 33.50
CA LEU A 312 18.11 3.57 34.23
C LEU A 312 18.42 2.41 33.28
N LEU A 313 17.63 2.27 32.23
CA LEU A 313 17.84 1.31 31.15
C LEU A 313 18.93 1.74 30.15
N LYS A 314 19.59 2.89 30.33
CA LYS A 314 20.58 3.42 29.37
C LYS A 314 20.04 3.62 27.95
N ILE A 315 18.74 3.81 27.80
CA ILE A 315 18.12 4.25 26.53
C ILE A 315 18.43 5.75 26.30
N THR A 316 18.58 6.50 27.39
CA THR A 316 19.07 7.88 27.40
C THR A 316 20.15 8.05 28.47
N GLU A 317 21.05 9.01 28.27
CA GLU A 317 22.05 9.44 29.27
C GLU A 317 21.53 10.60 30.15
N MET A 318 20.30 11.06 29.91
CA MET A 318 19.70 12.19 30.62
C MET A 318 18.96 11.75 31.89
N ASP A 319 19.50 12.13 33.05
CA ASP A 319 18.80 11.97 34.34
C ASP A 319 17.66 13.00 34.46
N SER A 320 16.42 12.54 34.25
CA SER A 320 15.24 13.41 34.22
C SER A 320 14.99 14.12 35.55
N ILE A 321 15.31 13.51 36.69
CA ILE A 321 15.13 14.13 38.00
C ILE A 321 16.15 15.24 38.21
N LYS A 322 17.42 14.98 37.88
CA LYS A 322 18.51 15.97 37.99
C LYS A 322 18.24 17.19 37.13
N HIS A 323 17.78 16.97 35.90
CA HIS A 323 17.53 18.03 34.92
C HIS A 323 16.11 18.60 34.97
N LYS A 324 15.27 18.16 35.93
CA LYS A 324 13.89 18.61 36.11
C LYS A 324 13.04 18.44 34.84
N LEU A 325 13.30 17.37 34.09
CA LEU A 325 12.56 17.00 32.90
C LEU A 325 11.28 16.26 33.30
N ASN A 326 10.24 16.43 32.50
CA ASN A 326 8.92 15.93 32.83
C ASN A 326 8.62 14.62 32.08
N PHE A 327 8.28 13.57 32.83
CA PHE A 327 7.82 12.30 32.27
C PHE A 327 6.48 12.42 31.54
N SER A 328 5.56 13.30 31.97
CA SER A 328 4.27 13.43 31.27
C SER A 328 4.37 14.07 29.88
N GLY A 329 5.53 14.63 29.55
CA GLY A 329 5.85 15.11 28.20
C GLY A 329 6.47 14.03 27.31
N PHE A 330 6.80 12.86 27.88
CA PHE A 330 7.32 11.68 27.20
C PHE A 330 6.22 10.81 26.60
#